data_AF-A0A2N8U9N8-F1
#
_entry.id   AF-A0A2N8U9N8-F1
#
_cell.length_a   1.000
_cell.length_b   1.000
_cell.length_c   1.000
_cell.angle_alpha   90.00
_cell.angle_beta   90.00
_cell.angle_gamma   90.00
#
_symmetry.space_group_name_H-M   'P 1'
#
loop_
_entity.id
_entity.type
_entity.pdbx_description
1 polymer ?
#
loop_
_entity_poly.entity_id
_entity_poly.type
_entity_poly.pdbx_seq_one_letter_code
_entity_poly.pdbx_strand_id
1 'polypeptide(L)'
;MNFIFKSKTRTPQELVRHLRDTILRLDSASPLGGSNSSNSLHNHYSAANGASTSSSSSGSSTSSSGITSSSSGGAGSSEARRKAVDEISKTLCHIKTMLFGEGDAEPQPELVAQLAQEVYAHDVLQLLVAHIAQFEFEAKKDVSQIFNVLLRRQIGSRSPTVEYLATRPDVIFLALRGYENADVALNTGMILREMLRHEPLAKILLYSDRFYTFPEYIETTTFGISCDAFSNFKETLTRHKAMVASYLESNYDRFFATYTTLLQSPNYVTKRQSLKLLGEILLDRTNFTVMTRYISSEDNLKMMMNLLRDRSKNIQFEAFHVFKVFVANPKKPAQIENILRRNSERLVKFLAEFHNDKDDEQFVDEKQYVLQIIEATGKSAVNGVGGGAGAGGGGAAIGAK
;
A
#
# COMPACT_ATOMS: atom_id res chain seq x y z
N MET A 1 7.18 61.13 -1.85
CA MET A 1 6.08 60.25 -2.30
C MET A 1 6.62 58.83 -2.38
N ASN A 2 6.37 58.01 -1.36
CA ASN A 2 6.67 56.58 -1.43
C ASN A 2 5.60 55.91 -2.30
N PHE A 3 5.95 55.60 -3.55
CA PHE A 3 5.16 54.73 -4.39
C PHE A 3 5.27 53.31 -3.83
N ILE A 4 4.36 52.95 -2.93
CA ILE A 4 4.09 51.55 -2.60
C ILE A 4 3.46 50.95 -3.85
N PHE A 5 4.26 50.29 -4.69
CA PHE A 5 3.76 49.34 -5.67
C PHE A 5 3.09 48.21 -4.90
N LYS A 6 1.78 48.34 -4.62
CA LYS A 6 0.96 47.16 -4.32
C LYS A 6 0.96 46.33 -5.61
N SER A 7 1.76 45.28 -5.65
CA SER A 7 1.67 44.27 -6.70
C SER A 7 0.21 43.84 -6.80
N LYS A 8 -0.41 44.03 -7.97
CA LYS A 8 -1.81 43.68 -8.21
C LYS A 8 -1.99 42.20 -7.85
N THR A 9 -2.78 41.91 -6.81
CA THR A 9 -3.06 40.54 -6.38
C THR A 9 -3.72 39.81 -7.55
N ARG A 10 -3.06 38.76 -8.06
CA ARG A 10 -3.59 37.96 -9.18
C ARG A 10 -4.89 37.29 -8.76
N THR A 11 -5.86 37.26 -9.66
CA THR A 11 -7.11 36.52 -9.43
C THR A 11 -6.85 35.00 -9.35
N PRO A 12 -7.74 34.20 -8.72
CA PRO A 12 -7.59 32.74 -8.71
C PRO A 12 -7.41 32.14 -10.11
N GLN A 13 -8.19 32.63 -11.08
CA GLN A 13 -8.11 32.21 -12.48
C GLN A 13 -6.75 32.52 -13.12
N GLU A 14 -6.22 33.74 -12.91
CA GLU A 14 -4.90 34.12 -13.41
C GLU A 14 -3.78 33.27 -12.79
N LEU A 15 -3.87 32.97 -11.49
CA LEU A 15 -2.88 32.12 -10.80
C LEU A 15 -2.87 30.70 -11.36
N VAL A 16 -4.03 30.07 -11.49
CA VAL A 16 -4.13 28.69 -11.98
C VAL A 16 -3.68 28.56 -13.43
N ARG A 17 -4.11 29.48 -14.31
CA ARG A 17 -3.66 29.49 -15.71
C ARG A 17 -2.16 29.70 -15.81
N HIS A 18 -1.63 30.66 -15.07
CA HIS A 18 -0.19 30.91 -15.06
C HIS A 18 0.61 29.71 -14.55
N LEU A 19 0.14 29.02 -13.50
CA LEU A 19 0.77 27.81 -12.99
C LEU A 19 0.78 26.72 -14.06
N ARG A 20 -0.38 26.43 -14.65
CA ARG A 20 -0.54 25.44 -15.73
C ARG A 20 0.42 25.73 -16.88
N ASP A 21 0.37 26.94 -17.42
CA ASP A 21 1.18 27.32 -18.58
C ASP A 21 2.68 27.26 -18.27
N THR A 22 3.08 27.58 -17.03
CA THR A 22 4.48 27.50 -16.60
C THR A 22 4.95 26.06 -16.44
N ILE A 23 4.12 25.15 -15.92
CA ILE A 23 4.42 23.72 -15.87
C ILE A 23 4.59 23.17 -17.28
N LEU A 24 3.66 23.46 -18.20
CA LEU A 24 3.73 22.98 -19.58
C LEU A 24 4.97 23.52 -20.34
N ARG A 25 5.48 24.70 -19.97
CA ARG A 25 6.74 25.21 -20.51
C ARG A 25 7.96 24.36 -20.08
N LEU A 26 7.93 23.70 -18.93
CA LEU A 26 9.04 22.84 -18.48
C LEU A 26 9.27 21.68 -19.46
N ASP A 27 8.21 21.10 -20.01
CA ASP A 27 8.31 20.02 -20.99
C ASP A 27 8.92 20.48 -22.31
N SER A 28 8.53 21.67 -22.77
CA SER A 28 9.05 22.28 -24.00
C SER A 28 10.54 22.68 -23.92
N ALA A 29 11.08 22.81 -22.70
CA ALA A 29 12.47 23.20 -22.45
C ALA A 29 13.42 21.99 -22.34
N SER A 30 12.97 20.75 -22.56
CA SER A 30 13.83 19.57 -22.61
C SER A 30 14.38 19.34 -24.03
N PRO A 31 15.69 19.50 -24.28
CA PRO A 31 16.27 19.21 -25.58
C PRO A 31 16.28 17.70 -25.83
N LEU A 32 15.88 17.30 -27.04
CA LEU A 32 15.74 15.93 -27.56
C LEU A 32 16.85 14.94 -27.12
N GLY A 33 16.42 13.78 -26.60
CA GLY A 33 17.28 12.61 -26.38
C GLY A 33 16.62 11.43 -25.64
N GLY A 34 15.60 10.78 -26.24
CA GLY A 34 15.01 9.48 -25.84
C GLY A 34 14.01 9.56 -24.67
N SER A 35 12.75 9.12 -24.75
CA SER A 35 12.08 8.14 -25.60
C SER A 35 10.63 8.58 -25.76
N ASN A 36 10.07 8.46 -26.97
CA ASN A 36 8.63 8.62 -27.18
C ASN A 36 7.86 7.64 -26.28
N SER A 37 7.01 8.18 -25.42
CA SER A 37 5.83 7.48 -24.91
C SER A 37 4.65 8.42 -25.06
N SER A 38 4.25 8.59 -26.31
CA SER A 38 2.90 9.00 -26.67
C SER A 38 1.91 8.03 -26.01
N ASN A 39 1.19 8.55 -25.01
CA ASN A 39 -0.01 7.91 -24.48
C ASN A 39 -1.03 7.78 -25.61
N SER A 40 -1.22 6.56 -26.14
CA SER A 40 -2.47 6.17 -26.77
C SER A 40 -3.07 5.00 -26.01
N LEU A 41 -4.25 5.25 -25.45
CA LEU A 41 -5.19 4.26 -24.95
C LEU A 41 -5.62 3.30 -26.08
N HIS A 42 -5.24 2.02 -26.03
CA HIS A 42 -6.14 0.88 -26.30
C HIS A 42 -5.51 -0.49 -26.05
N ASN A 43 -6.36 -1.41 -25.57
CA ASN A 43 -6.18 -2.85 -25.40
C ASN A 43 -5.49 -3.57 -26.57
N HIS A 44 -4.64 -4.56 -26.26
CA HIS A 44 -4.96 -5.97 -26.60
C HIS A 44 -3.98 -6.97 -25.94
N TYR A 45 -4.55 -8.03 -25.36
CA TYR A 45 -3.90 -9.30 -25.03
C TYR A 45 -3.45 -10.03 -26.32
N SER A 46 -2.30 -10.72 -26.28
CA SER A 46 -2.12 -12.11 -26.75
C SER A 46 -0.74 -12.68 -26.42
N ALA A 47 -0.74 -13.97 -26.09
CA ALA A 47 0.38 -14.81 -25.71
C ALA A 47 1.23 -15.28 -26.91
N ALA A 48 2.50 -15.64 -26.67
CA ALA A 48 3.09 -16.98 -26.95
C ALA A 48 4.64 -16.96 -27.05
N ASN A 49 5.23 -17.96 -26.38
CA ASN A 49 6.46 -18.72 -26.64
C ASN A 49 7.39 -18.37 -27.82
N GLY A 50 8.70 -18.57 -27.59
CA GLY A 50 9.65 -18.92 -28.66
C GLY A 50 11.11 -18.68 -28.27
N ALA A 51 11.93 -19.72 -28.40
CA ALA A 51 13.28 -19.80 -27.87
C ALA A 51 14.41 -19.36 -28.84
N SER A 52 15.56 -19.08 -28.23
CA SER A 52 16.91 -19.52 -28.64
C SER A 52 17.78 -18.71 -29.61
N THR A 53 19.07 -18.74 -29.25
CA THR A 53 20.32 -18.68 -30.02
C THR A 53 21.16 -17.40 -30.11
N SER A 54 22.39 -17.63 -29.64
CA SER A 54 23.67 -16.93 -29.68
C SER A 54 24.14 -16.38 -31.03
N SER A 55 24.96 -15.32 -30.99
CA SER A 55 26.37 -15.38 -31.46
C SER A 55 27.12 -14.06 -31.23
N SER A 56 28.34 -14.22 -30.74
CA SER A 56 29.44 -13.25 -30.59
C SER A 56 30.05 -12.79 -31.92
N SER A 57 30.56 -11.55 -31.98
CA SER A 57 31.90 -11.27 -32.54
C SER A 57 32.37 -9.82 -32.31
N SER A 58 33.63 -9.75 -31.93
CA SER A 58 34.57 -8.64 -31.72
C SER A 58 34.89 -7.78 -32.95
N GLY A 59 35.37 -6.55 -32.73
CA GLY A 59 36.11 -5.78 -33.74
C GLY A 59 36.44 -4.34 -33.33
N SER A 60 37.69 -4.12 -32.94
CA SER A 60 38.35 -2.85 -32.61
C SER A 60 38.68 -1.96 -33.82
N SER A 61 38.65 -0.63 -33.68
CA SER A 61 39.81 0.29 -33.92
C SER A 61 39.40 1.77 -34.14
N THR A 62 40.05 2.63 -33.34
CA THR A 62 40.51 4.01 -33.56
C THR A 62 40.10 4.81 -34.81
N SER A 63 39.58 6.03 -34.61
CA SER A 63 40.07 7.24 -35.30
C SER A 63 39.73 8.51 -34.51
N SER A 64 40.75 9.28 -34.15
CA SER A 64 40.68 10.63 -33.61
C SER A 64 40.45 11.66 -34.73
N SER A 65 39.50 12.58 -34.56
CA SER A 65 39.48 13.85 -35.29
C SER A 65 38.74 14.88 -34.46
N GLY A 66 39.48 15.90 -34.01
CA GLY A 66 38.94 17.03 -33.27
C GLY A 66 38.08 17.91 -34.17
N ILE A 67 36.87 18.21 -33.71
CA ILE A 67 36.08 19.35 -34.18
C ILE A 67 35.60 20.08 -32.94
N THR A 68 36.14 21.27 -32.72
CA THR A 68 35.65 22.24 -31.75
C THR A 68 34.29 22.76 -32.22
N SER A 69 33.20 22.16 -31.74
CA SER A 69 31.86 22.73 -31.87
C SER A 69 31.51 23.49 -30.59
N SER A 70 31.43 24.81 -30.72
CA SER A 70 30.92 25.76 -29.74
C SER A 70 29.52 25.38 -29.27
N SER A 71 29.41 24.82 -28.06
CA SER A 71 28.14 24.59 -27.37
C SER A 71 27.65 25.87 -26.70
N SER A 72 27.14 26.83 -27.47
CA SER A 72 26.45 28.02 -26.94
C SER A 72 24.91 27.89 -26.90
N GLY A 73 24.37 26.72 -27.23
CA GLY A 73 22.91 26.46 -27.21
C GLY A 73 22.33 25.94 -25.88
N GLY A 74 23.17 25.58 -24.90
CA GLY A 74 22.71 24.94 -23.65
C GLY A 74 22.42 25.90 -22.49
N ALA A 75 23.03 27.08 -22.46
CA ALA A 75 22.94 28.01 -21.33
C ALA A 75 21.56 28.67 -21.21
N GLY A 76 20.97 29.11 -22.34
CA GLY A 76 19.67 29.79 -22.34
C GLY A 76 18.48 28.89 -21.98
N SER A 77 18.54 27.60 -22.34
CA SER A 77 17.50 26.61 -21.98
C SER A 77 17.52 26.28 -20.48
N SER A 78 18.71 26.16 -19.88
CA SER A 78 18.88 25.91 -18.45
C SER A 78 18.39 27.10 -17.60
N GLU A 79 18.72 28.33 -18.01
CA GLU A 79 18.27 29.54 -17.32
C GLU A 79 16.75 29.74 -17.43
N ALA A 80 16.16 29.47 -18.59
CA ALA A 80 14.70 29.51 -18.78
C ALA A 80 13.99 28.47 -17.89
N ARG A 81 14.52 27.25 -17.78
CA ARG A 81 13.98 26.21 -16.90
C ARG A 81 14.05 26.62 -15.44
N ARG A 82 15.20 27.14 -14.99
CA ARG A 82 15.38 27.63 -13.61
C ARG A 82 14.38 28.74 -13.28
N LYS A 83 14.17 29.68 -14.20
CA LYS A 83 13.18 30.74 -14.05
C LYS A 83 11.75 30.20 -13.96
N ALA A 84 11.40 29.21 -14.79
CA ALA A 84 10.09 28.57 -14.74
C ALA A 84 9.84 27.85 -13.40
N VAL A 85 10.84 27.15 -12.86
CA VAL A 85 10.75 26.50 -11.55
C VAL A 85 10.56 27.52 -10.42
N ASP A 86 11.29 28.63 -10.42
CA ASP A 86 11.11 29.73 -9.44
C ASP A 86 9.72 30.40 -9.57
N GLU A 87 9.22 30.58 -10.79
CA GLU A 87 7.85 31.08 -11.04
C GLU A 87 6.78 30.11 -10.50
N ILE A 88 6.99 28.79 -10.63
CA ILE A 88 6.12 27.76 -10.06
C ILE A 88 6.13 27.83 -8.54
N SER A 89 7.30 27.88 -7.90
CA SER A 89 7.45 27.99 -6.44
C SER A 89 6.67 29.19 -5.89
N LYS A 90 6.83 30.37 -6.51
CA LYS A 90 6.10 31.59 -6.11
C LYS A 90 4.59 31.45 -6.28
N THR A 91 4.15 30.86 -7.39
CA THR A 91 2.73 30.69 -7.68
C THR A 91 2.07 29.69 -6.73
N LEU A 92 2.75 28.58 -6.41
CA LEU A 92 2.29 27.60 -5.41
C LEU A 92 2.18 28.22 -4.02
N CYS A 93 3.16 29.04 -3.62
CA CYS A 93 3.10 29.78 -2.36
C CYS A 93 1.85 30.67 -2.28
N HIS A 94 1.55 31.43 -3.34
CA HIS A 94 0.34 32.26 -3.39
C HIS A 94 -0.96 31.44 -3.32
N ILE A 95 -1.02 30.32 -4.03
CA ILE A 95 -2.17 29.39 -3.99
C ILE A 95 -2.34 28.82 -2.58
N LYS A 96 -1.24 28.44 -1.94
CA LYS A 96 -1.24 27.95 -0.55
C LYS A 96 -1.75 29.01 0.42
N THR A 97 -1.23 30.24 0.37
CA THR A 97 -1.74 31.34 1.21
C THR A 97 -3.23 31.58 1.01
N MET A 98 -3.73 31.48 -0.23
CA MET A 98 -5.17 31.61 -0.50
C MET A 98 -6.01 30.48 0.11
N LEU A 99 -5.47 29.26 0.19
CA LEU A 99 -6.16 28.09 0.72
C LEU A 99 -6.11 27.99 2.25
N PHE A 100 -5.01 28.44 2.88
CA PHE A 100 -4.78 28.31 4.32
C PHE A 100 -5.03 29.62 5.09
N GLY A 101 -5.08 30.76 4.41
CA GLY A 101 -5.08 32.07 5.05
C GLY A 101 -3.66 32.62 5.26
N GLU A 102 -3.56 33.86 5.73
CA GLU A 102 -2.31 34.55 6.01
C GLU A 102 -2.30 35.05 7.46
N GLY A 103 -1.39 34.54 8.29
CA GLY A 103 -1.36 34.87 9.73
C GLY A 103 -2.64 34.44 10.44
N ASP A 104 -3.34 35.38 11.05
CA ASP A 104 -4.63 35.16 11.73
C ASP A 104 -5.85 35.31 10.81
N ALA A 105 -5.65 35.65 9.52
CA ALA A 105 -6.75 35.84 8.59
C ALA A 105 -7.24 34.51 8.01
N GLU A 106 -8.53 34.22 8.15
CA GLU A 106 -9.17 33.04 7.56
C GLU A 106 -9.24 33.12 6.03
N PRO A 107 -9.13 31.98 5.31
CA PRO A 107 -9.25 31.95 3.87
C PRO A 107 -10.65 32.35 3.40
N GLN A 108 -10.73 33.24 2.42
CA GLN A 108 -12.01 33.71 1.87
C GLN A 108 -12.73 32.57 1.11
N PRO A 109 -13.93 32.12 1.55
CA PRO A 109 -14.58 30.94 0.96
C PRO A 109 -14.88 31.07 -0.55
N GLU A 110 -15.19 32.28 -1.00
CA GLU A 110 -15.45 32.57 -2.42
C GLU A 110 -14.19 32.41 -3.27
N LEU A 111 -13.05 32.94 -2.82
CA LEU A 111 -11.77 32.80 -3.53
C LEU A 111 -11.31 31.35 -3.58
N VAL A 112 -11.48 30.60 -2.48
CA VAL A 112 -11.20 29.15 -2.44
C VAL A 112 -12.09 28.39 -3.42
N ALA A 113 -13.36 28.76 -3.52
CA ALA A 113 -14.29 28.13 -4.47
C ALA A 113 -13.89 28.41 -5.92
N GLN A 114 -13.56 29.66 -6.26
CA GLN A 114 -13.09 30.05 -7.59
C GLN A 114 -11.78 29.34 -7.95
N LEU A 115 -10.82 29.31 -7.02
CA LEU A 115 -9.54 28.63 -7.18
C LEU A 115 -9.74 27.14 -7.46
N ALA A 116 -10.54 26.46 -6.64
CA ALA A 116 -10.84 25.04 -6.79
C ALA A 116 -11.47 24.75 -8.17
N GLN A 117 -12.44 25.56 -8.59
CA GLN A 117 -13.10 25.40 -9.89
C GLN A 117 -12.11 25.48 -11.05
N GLU A 118 -11.20 26.46 -11.02
CA GLU A 118 -10.18 26.64 -12.04
C GLU A 118 -9.15 25.50 -12.02
N VAL A 119 -8.76 25.02 -10.83
CA VAL A 119 -7.88 23.85 -10.67
C VAL A 119 -8.47 22.61 -11.35
N TYR A 120 -9.79 22.39 -11.24
CA TYR A 120 -10.46 21.27 -11.90
C TYR A 120 -10.61 21.49 -13.41
N ALA A 121 -10.94 22.71 -13.84
CA ALA A 121 -11.14 23.04 -15.25
C ALA A 121 -9.85 22.91 -16.09
N HIS A 122 -8.69 23.04 -15.45
CA HIS A 122 -7.38 23.02 -16.09
C HIS A 122 -6.51 21.82 -15.72
N ASP A 123 -7.10 20.79 -15.09
CA ASP A 123 -6.44 19.54 -14.70
C ASP A 123 -5.15 19.73 -13.88
N VAL A 124 -5.08 20.79 -13.10
CA VAL A 124 -3.82 21.21 -12.45
C VAL A 124 -3.33 20.18 -11.44
N LEU A 125 -4.24 19.49 -10.73
CA LEU A 125 -3.83 18.42 -9.80
C LEU A 125 -3.06 17.29 -10.50
N GLN A 126 -3.45 16.93 -11.73
CA GLN A 126 -2.72 15.91 -12.50
C GLN A 126 -1.35 16.42 -12.94
N LEU A 127 -1.29 17.66 -13.44
CA LEU A 127 -0.04 18.30 -13.87
C LEU A 127 0.95 18.42 -12.71
N LEU A 128 0.48 18.80 -11.52
CA LEU A 128 1.32 18.92 -10.33
C LEU A 128 1.94 17.59 -9.95
N VAL A 129 1.17 16.50 -9.89
CA VAL A 129 1.71 15.18 -9.55
C VAL A 129 2.65 14.66 -10.64
N ALA A 130 2.32 14.85 -11.92
CA ALA A 130 3.14 14.39 -13.03
C ALA A 130 4.53 15.07 -13.09
N HIS A 131 4.62 16.34 -12.70
CA HIS A 131 5.84 17.15 -12.82
C HIS A 131 6.54 17.43 -11.49
N ILE A 132 6.04 16.88 -10.37
CA ILE A 132 6.53 17.17 -9.01
C ILE A 132 8.04 16.94 -8.84
N ALA A 133 8.64 16.02 -9.62
CA ALA A 133 10.08 15.76 -9.61
C ALA A 133 10.92 16.96 -10.07
N GLN A 134 10.36 17.84 -10.90
CA GLN A 134 11.05 19.01 -11.45
C GLN A 134 10.97 20.24 -10.53
N PHE A 135 10.16 20.19 -9.47
CA PHE A 135 9.96 21.33 -8.58
C PHE A 135 11.03 21.42 -7.48
N GLU A 136 11.18 22.59 -6.89
CA GLU A 136 12.04 22.78 -5.71
C GLU A 136 11.51 22.03 -4.49
N PHE A 137 12.39 21.77 -3.53
CA PHE A 137 12.07 21.00 -2.33
C PHE A 137 10.85 21.54 -1.57
N GLU A 138 10.76 22.85 -1.36
CA GLU A 138 9.61 23.44 -0.65
C GLU A 138 8.34 23.42 -1.50
N ALA A 139 8.46 23.65 -2.81
CA ALA A 139 7.35 23.55 -3.74
C ALA A 139 6.72 22.14 -3.77
N LYS A 140 7.53 21.06 -3.64
CA LYS A 140 7.01 19.68 -3.51
C LYS A 140 6.12 19.50 -2.28
N LYS A 141 6.47 20.13 -1.16
CA LYS A 141 5.65 20.12 0.06
C LYS A 141 4.37 20.92 -0.13
N ASP A 142 4.47 22.10 -0.75
CA ASP A 142 3.32 22.94 -1.05
C ASP A 142 2.32 22.20 -1.95
N VAL A 143 2.79 21.49 -2.98
CA VAL A 143 1.93 20.63 -3.82
C VAL A 143 1.15 19.63 -2.97
N SER A 144 1.84 18.92 -2.06
CA SER A 144 1.20 17.93 -1.19
C SER A 144 0.13 18.56 -0.29
N GLN A 145 0.41 19.74 0.27
CA GLN A 145 -0.53 20.48 1.12
C GLN A 145 -1.74 21.01 0.34
N ILE A 146 -1.50 21.61 -0.82
CA ILE A 146 -2.54 22.14 -1.73
C ILE A 146 -3.45 21.00 -2.20
N PHE A 147 -2.87 19.86 -2.61
CA PHE A 147 -3.64 18.70 -3.04
C PHE A 147 -4.54 18.20 -1.90
N ASN A 148 -3.97 18.03 -0.70
CA ASN A 148 -4.70 17.48 0.45
C ASN A 148 -5.81 18.40 0.95
N VAL A 149 -5.59 19.73 0.98
CA VAL A 149 -6.64 20.67 1.41
C VAL A 149 -7.79 20.72 0.41
N LEU A 150 -7.49 20.69 -0.90
CA LEU A 150 -8.52 20.60 -1.93
C LEU A 150 -9.28 19.28 -1.83
N LEU A 151 -8.59 18.17 -1.60
CA LEU A 151 -9.21 16.86 -1.48
C LEU A 151 -10.19 16.75 -0.30
N ARG A 152 -9.86 17.39 0.83
CA ARG A 152 -10.72 17.48 2.02
C ARG A 152 -11.88 18.46 1.88
N ARG A 153 -11.90 19.30 0.84
CA ARG A 153 -12.93 20.32 0.65
C ARG A 153 -14.31 19.67 0.44
N GLN A 154 -15.30 20.17 1.17
CA GLN A 154 -16.70 19.73 1.09
C GLN A 154 -17.63 20.90 0.74
N ILE A 155 -18.68 20.61 -0.02
CA ILE A 155 -19.80 21.53 -0.28
C ILE A 155 -21.07 20.78 0.10
N GLY A 156 -21.61 21.09 1.29
CA GLY A 156 -22.64 20.26 1.90
C GLY A 156 -22.11 18.86 2.17
N SER A 157 -22.80 17.83 1.67
CA SER A 157 -22.38 16.43 1.77
C SER A 157 -21.47 15.96 0.63
N ARG A 158 -21.22 16.81 -0.38
CA ARG A 158 -20.41 16.44 -1.54
C ARG A 158 -18.94 16.77 -1.33
N SER A 159 -18.08 15.96 -1.94
CA SER A 159 -16.63 16.17 -2.01
C SER A 159 -16.23 16.40 -3.47
N PRO A 160 -16.27 17.65 -3.98
CA PRO A 160 -16.08 17.92 -5.41
C PRO A 160 -14.77 17.40 -5.97
N THR A 161 -13.69 17.47 -5.19
CA THR A 161 -12.37 17.00 -5.60
C THR A 161 -12.32 15.48 -5.74
N VAL A 162 -13.02 14.77 -4.86
CA VAL A 162 -13.14 13.29 -4.94
C VAL A 162 -13.91 12.90 -6.19
N GLU A 163 -15.02 13.58 -6.47
CA GLU A 163 -15.82 13.36 -7.69
C GLU A 163 -15.02 13.66 -8.96
N TYR A 164 -14.26 14.76 -8.96
CA TYR A 164 -13.34 15.12 -10.04
C TYR A 164 -12.28 14.04 -10.25
N LEU A 165 -11.58 13.60 -9.20
CA LEU A 165 -10.53 12.58 -9.30
C LEU A 165 -11.08 11.20 -9.67
N ALA A 166 -12.32 10.88 -9.29
CA ALA A 166 -12.96 9.62 -9.67
C ALA A 166 -13.15 9.50 -11.20
N THR A 167 -13.22 10.61 -11.92
CA THR A 167 -13.25 10.64 -13.40
C THR A 167 -11.86 10.62 -14.05
N ARG A 168 -10.78 10.65 -13.25
CA ARG A 168 -9.38 10.76 -13.70
C ARG A 168 -8.48 9.77 -12.94
N PRO A 169 -8.65 8.46 -13.17
CA PRO A 169 -7.94 7.42 -12.43
C PRO A 169 -6.41 7.51 -12.59
N ASP A 170 -5.90 8.13 -13.65
CA ASP A 170 -4.46 8.30 -13.86
C ASP A 170 -3.76 9.06 -12.72
N VAL A 171 -4.46 9.97 -12.04
CA VAL A 171 -3.85 10.77 -10.95
C VAL A 171 -3.44 9.89 -9.78
N ILE A 172 -4.28 8.90 -9.40
CA ILE A 172 -3.94 7.98 -8.30
C ILE A 172 -2.78 7.06 -8.69
N PHE A 173 -2.71 6.65 -9.96
CA PHE A 173 -1.60 5.82 -10.45
C PHE A 173 -0.29 6.61 -10.59
N LEU A 174 -0.35 7.88 -10.96
CA LEU A 174 0.83 8.76 -10.94
C LEU A 174 1.37 8.95 -9.52
N ALA A 175 0.49 9.15 -8.53
CA ALA A 175 0.90 9.26 -7.14
C ALA A 175 1.54 7.97 -6.62
N LEU A 176 0.97 6.82 -6.97
CA LEU A 176 1.53 5.50 -6.65
C LEU A 176 2.90 5.29 -7.31
N ARG A 177 3.02 5.62 -8.60
CA ARG A 177 4.27 5.51 -9.36
C ARG A 177 5.37 6.44 -8.82
N GLY A 178 5.02 7.48 -8.07
CA GLY A 178 5.98 8.34 -7.39
C GLY A 178 6.95 7.59 -6.47
N TYR A 179 6.62 6.38 -6.01
CA TYR A 179 7.56 5.51 -5.28
C TYR A 179 8.77 5.06 -6.11
N GLU A 180 8.70 5.09 -7.45
CA GLU A 180 9.84 4.84 -8.34
C GLU A 180 10.91 5.94 -8.25
N ASN A 181 10.56 7.12 -7.72
CA ASN A 181 11.47 8.26 -7.61
C ASN A 181 11.64 8.69 -6.14
N ALA A 182 12.82 8.38 -5.58
CA ALA A 182 13.13 8.67 -4.19
C ALA A 182 12.99 10.14 -3.78
N ASP A 183 13.21 11.09 -4.70
CA ASP A 183 13.16 12.53 -4.41
C ASP A 183 11.74 13.06 -4.19
N VAL A 184 10.72 12.29 -4.58
CA VAL A 184 9.30 12.68 -4.49
C VAL A 184 8.41 11.65 -3.81
N ALA A 185 8.90 10.41 -3.64
CA ALA A 185 8.17 9.29 -3.07
C ALA A 185 7.36 9.62 -1.82
N LEU A 186 7.93 10.34 -0.85
CA LEU A 186 7.22 10.71 0.38
C LEU A 186 6.15 11.79 0.16
N ASN A 187 6.37 12.72 -0.77
CA ASN A 187 5.38 13.73 -1.14
C ASN A 187 4.19 13.08 -1.84
N THR A 188 4.45 12.26 -2.88
CA THR A 188 3.40 11.54 -3.59
C THR A 188 2.72 10.49 -2.72
N GLY A 189 3.44 9.88 -1.78
CA GLY A 189 2.90 8.99 -0.76
C GLY A 189 1.93 9.69 0.21
N MET A 190 2.20 10.94 0.60
CA MET A 190 1.25 11.76 1.37
C MET A 190 -0.02 12.08 0.58
N ILE A 191 0.11 12.41 -0.71
CA ILE A 191 -1.02 12.67 -1.61
C ILE A 191 -1.85 11.39 -1.80
N LEU A 192 -1.19 10.26 -2.05
CA LEU A 192 -1.81 8.95 -2.20
C LEU A 192 -2.61 8.59 -0.94
N ARG A 193 -2.00 8.74 0.24
CA ARG A 193 -2.65 8.45 1.52
C ARG A 193 -3.94 9.23 1.73
N GLU A 194 -3.96 10.51 1.34
CA GLU A 194 -5.17 11.32 1.44
C GLU A 194 -6.25 10.84 0.45
N MET A 195 -5.88 10.47 -0.79
CA MET A 195 -6.82 9.88 -1.75
C MET A 195 -7.45 8.59 -1.22
N LEU A 196 -6.66 7.72 -0.58
CA LEU A 196 -7.12 6.45 -0.04
C LEU A 196 -8.13 6.60 1.11
N ARG A 197 -8.27 7.80 1.70
CA ARG A 197 -9.31 8.07 2.70
C ARG A 197 -10.72 8.08 2.13
N HIS A 198 -10.86 8.23 0.82
CA HIS A 198 -12.14 8.30 0.14
C HIS A 198 -12.40 6.99 -0.61
N GLU A 199 -13.50 6.31 -0.26
CA GLU A 199 -13.83 4.98 -0.80
C GLU A 199 -13.82 4.92 -2.34
N PRO A 200 -14.38 5.90 -3.10
CA PRO A 200 -14.36 5.85 -4.56
C PRO A 200 -12.93 5.81 -5.15
N LEU A 201 -11.99 6.54 -4.55
CA LEU A 201 -10.61 6.61 -5.04
C LEU A 201 -9.81 5.38 -4.60
N ALA A 202 -9.98 4.93 -3.36
CA ALA A 202 -9.39 3.69 -2.88
C ALA A 202 -9.84 2.49 -3.72
N LYS A 203 -11.10 2.47 -4.17
CA LYS A 203 -11.65 1.45 -5.07
C LYS A 203 -10.91 1.40 -6.40
N ILE A 204 -10.64 2.56 -7.01
CA ILE A 204 -9.89 2.64 -8.28
C ILE A 204 -8.53 1.97 -8.14
N LEU A 205 -7.80 2.23 -7.05
CA LEU A 205 -6.51 1.61 -6.83
C LEU A 205 -6.64 0.12 -6.53
N LEU A 206 -7.44 -0.27 -5.54
CA LEU A 206 -7.54 -1.64 -5.04
C LEU A 206 -7.97 -2.62 -6.15
N TYR A 207 -8.91 -2.23 -7.01
CA TYR A 207 -9.41 -3.08 -8.09
C TYR A 207 -8.55 -3.02 -9.37
N SER A 208 -7.44 -2.28 -9.36
CA SER A 208 -6.51 -2.22 -10.50
C SER A 208 -5.37 -3.22 -10.36
N ASP A 209 -4.78 -3.64 -11.48
CA ASP A 209 -3.54 -4.41 -11.47
C ASP A 209 -2.37 -3.65 -10.81
N ARG A 210 -2.43 -2.31 -10.78
CA ARG A 210 -1.40 -1.46 -10.18
C ARG A 210 -1.34 -1.60 -8.66
N PHE A 211 -2.39 -2.08 -8.00
CA PHE A 211 -2.31 -2.43 -6.58
C PHE A 211 -1.18 -3.43 -6.28
N TYR A 212 -0.92 -4.35 -7.21
CA TYR A 212 0.10 -5.39 -7.05
C TYR A 212 1.55 -4.89 -7.24
N THR A 213 1.78 -3.59 -7.47
CA THR A 213 3.13 -3.00 -7.44
C THR A 213 3.57 -2.62 -6.03
N PHE A 214 2.66 -2.53 -5.05
CA PHE A 214 3.02 -2.21 -3.65
C PHE A 214 4.09 -3.15 -3.07
N PRO A 215 4.01 -4.49 -3.22
CA PRO A 215 5.05 -5.40 -2.74
C PRO A 215 6.44 -5.06 -3.27
N GLU A 216 6.56 -4.71 -4.54
CA GLU A 216 7.83 -4.31 -5.14
C GLU A 216 8.36 -3.03 -4.48
N TYR A 217 7.52 -2.00 -4.31
CA TYR A 217 7.94 -0.77 -3.64
C TYR A 217 8.33 -0.99 -2.17
N ILE A 218 7.62 -1.89 -1.48
CA ILE A 218 7.92 -2.25 -0.10
C ILE A 218 9.28 -2.94 0.01
N GLU A 219 9.64 -3.81 -0.93
CA GLU A 219 10.87 -4.61 -0.85
C GLU A 219 12.11 -3.92 -1.43
N THR A 220 11.94 -3.05 -2.42
CA THR A 220 13.08 -2.53 -3.22
C THR A 220 13.49 -1.09 -2.88
N THR A 221 12.68 -0.34 -2.15
CA THR A 221 12.95 1.07 -1.84
C THR A 221 13.68 1.27 -0.50
N THR A 222 14.15 2.48 -0.24
CA THR A 222 14.80 2.83 1.03
C THR A 222 13.84 2.68 2.21
N PHE A 223 14.38 2.45 3.41
CA PHE A 223 13.57 2.15 4.60
C PHE A 223 12.40 3.12 4.85
N GLY A 224 12.63 4.44 4.72
CA GLY A 224 11.58 5.45 4.90
C GLY A 224 10.48 5.35 3.85
N ILE A 225 10.85 5.11 2.59
CA ILE A 225 9.92 4.95 1.47
C ILE A 225 9.14 3.64 1.59
N SER A 226 9.83 2.55 1.92
CA SER A 226 9.24 1.23 2.15
C SER A 226 8.18 1.28 3.26
N CYS A 227 8.47 1.94 4.39
CA CYS A 227 7.52 2.11 5.48
C CYS A 227 6.28 2.93 5.06
N ASP A 228 6.48 3.96 4.24
CA ASP A 228 5.39 4.77 3.72
C ASP A 228 4.51 3.99 2.72
N ALA A 229 5.14 3.27 1.78
CA ALA A 229 4.48 2.38 0.84
C ALA A 229 3.67 1.30 1.56
N PHE A 230 4.25 0.66 2.58
CA PHE A 230 3.55 -0.31 3.42
C PHE A 230 2.35 0.32 4.13
N SER A 231 2.49 1.54 4.63
CA SER A 231 1.39 2.26 5.29
C SER A 231 0.22 2.51 4.33
N ASN A 232 0.50 2.89 3.09
CA ASN A 232 -0.53 3.09 2.06
C ASN A 232 -1.14 1.78 1.56
N PHE A 233 -0.34 0.72 1.45
CA PHE A 233 -0.83 -0.63 1.19
C PHE A 233 -1.80 -1.09 2.27
N LYS A 234 -1.41 -0.95 3.55
CA LYS A 234 -2.27 -1.23 4.72
C LYS A 234 -3.55 -0.39 4.71
N GLU A 235 -3.44 0.91 4.48
CA GLU A 235 -4.58 1.83 4.43
C GLU A 235 -5.63 1.36 3.41
N THR A 236 -5.16 0.99 2.21
CA THR A 236 -6.01 0.46 1.12
C THR A 236 -6.76 -0.81 1.54
N LEU A 237 -6.14 -1.65 2.38
CA LEU A 237 -6.66 -2.93 2.84
C LEU A 237 -7.46 -2.89 4.15
N THR A 238 -7.54 -1.75 4.84
CA THR A 238 -8.13 -1.75 6.20
C THR A 238 -9.14 -0.63 6.44
N ARG A 239 -9.13 0.44 5.64
CA ARG A 239 -10.03 1.57 5.85
C ARG A 239 -11.48 1.25 5.48
N HIS A 240 -11.73 0.84 4.24
CA HIS A 240 -13.07 0.69 3.67
C HIS A 240 -13.53 -0.78 3.76
N LYS A 241 -13.87 -1.22 4.98
CA LYS A 241 -14.03 -2.63 5.34
C LYS A 241 -14.93 -3.44 4.40
N ALA A 242 -16.12 -2.94 4.08
CA ALA A 242 -17.05 -3.65 3.20
C ALA A 242 -16.51 -3.83 1.77
N MET A 243 -15.91 -2.78 1.21
CA MET A 243 -15.28 -2.82 -0.12
C MET A 243 -14.10 -3.80 -0.15
N VAL A 244 -13.26 -3.76 0.88
CA VAL A 244 -12.09 -4.65 0.99
C VAL A 244 -12.53 -6.11 1.14
N ALA A 245 -13.51 -6.40 2.00
CA ALA A 245 -14.01 -7.75 2.20
C ALA A 245 -14.49 -8.37 0.87
N SER A 246 -15.29 -7.60 0.11
CA SER A 246 -15.76 -8.03 -1.22
C SER A 246 -14.61 -8.25 -2.21
N TYR A 247 -13.59 -7.38 -2.20
CA TYR A 247 -12.41 -7.54 -3.03
C TYR A 247 -11.61 -8.79 -2.68
N LEU A 248 -11.32 -9.01 -1.39
CA LEU A 248 -10.52 -10.13 -0.90
C LEU A 248 -11.22 -11.47 -1.14
N GLU A 249 -12.54 -11.52 -1.02
CA GLU A 249 -13.31 -12.72 -1.34
C GLU A 249 -13.22 -13.06 -2.83
N SER A 250 -13.40 -12.06 -3.71
CA SER A 250 -13.40 -12.23 -5.16
C SER A 250 -12.01 -12.51 -5.74
N ASN A 251 -10.94 -12.01 -5.10
CA ASN A 251 -9.56 -12.08 -5.60
C ASN A 251 -8.64 -12.90 -4.67
N TYR A 252 -9.22 -13.78 -3.86
CA TYR A 252 -8.56 -14.48 -2.77
C TYR A 252 -7.22 -15.11 -3.17
N ASP A 253 -7.23 -15.94 -4.23
CA ASP A 253 -6.06 -16.72 -4.62
C ASP A 253 -4.91 -15.82 -5.09
N ARG A 254 -5.20 -14.84 -5.95
CA ARG A 254 -4.20 -13.88 -6.44
C ARG A 254 -3.66 -13.01 -5.31
N PHE A 255 -4.53 -12.52 -4.44
CA PHE A 255 -4.15 -11.69 -3.30
C PHE A 255 -3.23 -12.46 -2.34
N PHE A 256 -3.65 -13.63 -1.84
CA PHE A 256 -2.87 -14.37 -0.86
C PHE A 256 -1.60 -15.01 -1.44
N ALA A 257 -1.58 -15.38 -2.73
CA ALA A 257 -0.35 -15.79 -3.40
C ALA A 257 0.69 -14.66 -3.37
N THR A 258 0.27 -13.43 -3.67
CA THR A 258 1.15 -12.25 -3.58
C THR A 258 1.51 -11.93 -2.14
N TYR A 259 0.54 -11.92 -1.22
CA TYR A 259 0.75 -11.56 0.18
C TYR A 259 1.72 -12.52 0.89
N THR A 260 1.73 -13.79 0.50
CA THR A 260 2.64 -14.81 1.03
C THR A 260 4.11 -14.45 0.77
N THR A 261 4.43 -13.76 -0.33
CA THR A 261 5.81 -13.32 -0.59
C THR A 261 6.30 -12.33 0.49
N LEU A 262 5.42 -11.44 0.95
CA LEU A 262 5.72 -10.49 2.02
C LEU A 262 5.90 -11.18 3.38
N LEU A 263 5.11 -12.22 3.66
CA LEU A 263 5.26 -13.05 4.88
C LEU A 263 6.58 -13.82 4.89
N GLN A 264 7.11 -14.15 3.71
CA GLN A 264 8.37 -14.87 3.54
C GLN A 264 9.58 -13.94 3.35
N SER A 265 9.35 -12.63 3.33
CA SER A 265 10.38 -11.62 3.09
C SER A 265 11.62 -11.80 3.98
N PRO A 266 12.84 -11.69 3.44
CA PRO A 266 14.06 -11.65 4.26
C PRO A 266 14.15 -10.35 5.08
N ASN A 267 13.41 -9.29 4.71
CA ASN A 267 13.38 -8.04 5.46
C ASN A 267 12.55 -8.22 6.74
N TYR A 268 13.20 -8.04 7.89
CA TYR A 268 12.56 -8.17 9.20
C TYR A 268 11.32 -7.28 9.36
N VAL A 269 11.40 -6.01 8.93
CA VAL A 269 10.31 -5.04 9.10
C VAL A 269 9.14 -5.41 8.21
N THR A 270 9.40 -5.71 6.93
CA THR A 270 8.35 -6.16 6.00
C THR A 270 7.65 -7.41 6.51
N LYS A 271 8.42 -8.45 6.87
CA LYS A 271 7.88 -9.70 7.40
C LYS A 271 7.02 -9.48 8.64
N ARG A 272 7.53 -8.73 9.62
CA ARG A 272 6.79 -8.46 10.86
C ARG A 272 5.51 -7.67 10.61
N GLN A 273 5.58 -6.58 9.85
CA GLN A 273 4.40 -5.74 9.60
C GLN A 273 3.35 -6.46 8.74
N SER A 274 3.78 -7.29 7.78
CA SER A 274 2.88 -8.12 6.97
C SER A 274 2.16 -9.17 7.82
N LEU A 275 2.86 -9.77 8.78
CA LEU A 275 2.26 -10.74 9.69
C LEU A 275 1.26 -10.09 10.65
N LYS A 276 1.59 -8.91 11.18
CA LYS A 276 0.66 -8.10 11.97
C LYS A 276 -0.60 -7.73 11.18
N LEU A 277 -0.43 -7.21 9.96
CA LEU A 277 -1.55 -6.84 9.08
C LEU A 277 -2.40 -8.06 8.70
N LEU A 278 -1.80 -9.24 8.51
CA LEU A 278 -2.55 -10.47 8.28
C LEU A 278 -3.48 -10.77 9.46
N GLY A 279 -2.98 -10.65 10.70
CA GLY A 279 -3.79 -10.79 11.90
C GLY A 279 -4.98 -9.81 11.93
N GLU A 280 -4.71 -8.53 11.62
CA GLU A 280 -5.76 -7.50 11.53
C GLU A 280 -6.83 -7.84 10.47
N ILE A 281 -6.42 -8.30 9.29
CA ILE A 281 -7.34 -8.69 8.20
C ILE A 281 -8.20 -9.88 8.61
N LEU A 282 -7.61 -10.92 9.18
CA LEU A 282 -8.31 -12.16 9.53
C LEU A 282 -9.26 -11.99 10.72
N LEU A 283 -8.94 -11.10 11.66
CA LEU A 283 -9.76 -10.84 12.85
C LEU A 283 -10.87 -9.81 12.61
N ASP A 284 -10.88 -9.12 11.46
CA ASP A 284 -12.00 -8.23 11.13
C ASP A 284 -13.27 -9.03 10.80
N ARG A 285 -14.35 -8.72 11.51
CA ARG A 285 -15.66 -9.39 11.33
C ARG A 285 -16.21 -9.35 9.91
N THR A 286 -15.87 -8.34 9.12
CA THR A 286 -16.31 -8.23 7.72
C THR A 286 -15.62 -9.24 6.81
N ASN A 287 -14.44 -9.73 7.21
CA ASN A 287 -13.63 -10.70 6.48
C ASN A 287 -13.91 -12.14 6.91
N PHE A 288 -15.05 -12.45 7.54
CA PHE A 288 -15.34 -13.80 8.06
C PHE A 288 -15.19 -14.91 7.02
N THR A 289 -15.67 -14.71 5.78
CA THR A 289 -15.55 -15.68 4.69
C THR A 289 -14.07 -15.88 4.31
N VAL A 290 -13.32 -14.80 4.17
CA VAL A 290 -11.89 -14.78 3.85
C VAL A 290 -11.09 -15.50 4.95
N MET A 291 -11.37 -15.18 6.21
CA MET A 291 -10.77 -15.80 7.38
C MET A 291 -11.03 -17.31 7.39
N THR A 292 -12.28 -17.72 7.22
CA THR A 292 -12.69 -19.14 7.22
C THR A 292 -11.96 -19.93 6.13
N ARG A 293 -11.82 -19.35 4.92
CA ARG A 293 -11.04 -19.96 3.83
C ARG A 293 -9.56 -20.04 4.19
N TYR A 294 -8.98 -18.99 4.78
CA TYR A 294 -7.56 -18.94 5.16
C TYR A 294 -7.19 -19.99 6.20
N ILE A 295 -8.00 -20.12 7.25
CA ILE A 295 -7.72 -21.06 8.35
C ILE A 295 -8.04 -22.52 8.01
N SER A 296 -8.57 -22.76 6.81
CA SER A 296 -8.85 -24.12 6.30
C SER A 296 -7.69 -24.71 5.50
N SER A 297 -6.64 -23.93 5.19
CA SER A 297 -5.48 -24.37 4.42
C SER A 297 -4.38 -24.96 5.30
N GLU A 298 -3.93 -26.18 4.98
CA GLU A 298 -2.80 -26.82 5.66
C GLU A 298 -1.50 -26.02 5.52
N ASP A 299 -1.25 -25.44 4.34
CA ASP A 299 -0.01 -24.73 4.06
C ASP A 299 0.09 -23.44 4.87
N ASN A 300 -1.05 -22.75 5.04
CA ASN A 300 -1.12 -21.56 5.90
C ASN A 300 -0.85 -21.93 7.38
N LEU A 301 -1.42 -23.04 7.87
CA LEU A 301 -1.14 -23.51 9.23
C LEU A 301 0.34 -23.86 9.42
N LYS A 302 0.92 -24.64 8.49
CA LYS A 302 2.34 -25.03 8.53
C LYS A 302 3.23 -23.79 8.52
N MET A 303 2.91 -22.78 7.70
CA MET A 303 3.64 -21.51 7.67
C MET A 303 3.59 -20.79 9.03
N MET A 304 2.40 -20.66 9.64
CA MET A 304 2.28 -20.03 10.96
C MET A 304 3.04 -20.81 12.05
N MET A 305 2.97 -22.15 12.03
CA MET A 305 3.72 -22.99 12.97
C MET A 305 5.25 -22.86 12.81
N ASN A 306 5.73 -22.66 11.58
CA ASN A 306 7.15 -22.38 11.34
C ASN A 306 7.54 -20.98 11.83
N LEU A 307 6.70 -19.98 11.63
CA LEU A 307 6.93 -18.60 12.11
C LEU A 307 6.90 -18.48 13.64
N LEU A 308 6.17 -19.35 14.35
CA LEU A 308 6.27 -19.47 15.81
C LEU A 308 7.68 -19.85 16.28
N ARG A 309 8.51 -20.42 15.40
CA ARG A 309 9.90 -20.81 15.68
C ARG A 309 10.92 -19.87 15.02
N ASP A 310 10.48 -18.71 14.52
CA ASP A 310 11.38 -17.71 13.93
C ASP A 310 12.43 -17.24 14.94
N ARG A 311 13.59 -16.75 14.49
CA ARG A 311 14.64 -16.26 15.41
C ARG A 311 14.19 -15.00 16.18
N SER A 312 13.26 -14.23 15.62
CA SER A 312 12.76 -13.01 16.23
C SER A 312 11.55 -13.25 17.12
N LYS A 313 11.70 -13.00 18.42
CA LYS A 313 10.62 -12.94 19.42
C LYS A 313 9.40 -12.13 18.94
N ASN A 314 9.61 -11.02 18.23
CA ASN A 314 8.50 -10.21 17.74
C ASN A 314 7.75 -10.88 16.57
N ILE A 315 8.43 -11.61 15.70
CA ILE A 315 7.77 -12.37 14.62
C ILE A 315 6.98 -13.54 15.22
N GLN A 316 7.57 -14.25 16.18
CA GLN A 316 6.91 -15.32 16.91
C GLN A 316 5.59 -14.83 17.53
N PHE A 317 5.62 -13.65 18.17
CA PHE A 317 4.45 -13.04 18.80
C PHE A 317 3.33 -12.72 17.79
N GLU A 318 3.65 -12.08 16.66
CA GLU A 318 2.63 -11.81 15.62
C GLU A 318 2.12 -13.12 14.97
N ALA A 319 2.98 -14.14 14.82
CA ALA A 319 2.60 -15.46 14.31
C ALA A 319 1.60 -16.14 15.24
N PHE A 320 1.76 -15.99 16.56
CA PHE A 320 0.84 -16.52 17.55
C PHE A 320 -0.57 -15.95 17.38
N HIS A 321 -0.71 -14.65 17.11
CA HIS A 321 -2.02 -14.03 16.89
C HIS A 321 -2.75 -14.55 15.66
N VAL A 322 -2.04 -15.04 14.65
CA VAL A 322 -2.67 -15.72 13.49
C VAL A 322 -2.91 -17.19 13.81
N PHE A 323 -1.94 -17.88 14.42
CA PHE A 323 -2.04 -19.29 14.81
C PHE A 323 -3.23 -19.55 15.74
N LYS A 324 -3.49 -18.67 16.72
CA LYS A 324 -4.62 -18.82 17.64
C LYS A 324 -5.96 -18.90 16.90
N VAL A 325 -6.10 -18.25 15.73
CA VAL A 325 -7.35 -18.29 14.95
C VAL A 325 -7.61 -19.68 14.37
N PHE A 326 -6.57 -20.39 13.96
CA PHE A 326 -6.68 -21.79 13.53
C PHE A 326 -7.14 -22.69 14.68
N VAL A 327 -6.56 -22.50 15.87
CA VAL A 327 -6.87 -23.31 17.05
C VAL A 327 -8.24 -22.97 17.63
N ALA A 328 -8.65 -21.70 17.62
CA ALA A 328 -9.93 -21.26 18.13
C ALA A 328 -11.11 -21.59 17.21
N ASN A 329 -10.88 -21.99 15.96
CA ASN A 329 -11.95 -22.37 15.03
C ASN A 329 -12.76 -23.56 15.59
N PRO A 330 -14.06 -23.42 15.90
CA PRO A 330 -14.87 -24.52 16.42
C PRO A 330 -15.16 -25.61 15.36
N LYS A 331 -15.10 -25.26 14.07
CA LYS A 331 -15.36 -26.16 12.94
C LYS A 331 -14.07 -26.38 12.14
N LYS A 332 -13.05 -26.94 12.79
CA LYS A 332 -11.77 -27.23 12.15
C LYS A 332 -11.96 -28.27 11.04
N PRO A 333 -11.42 -28.06 9.82
CA PRO A 333 -11.32 -29.13 8.84
C PRO A 333 -10.49 -30.29 9.38
N ALA A 334 -10.83 -31.52 9.01
CA ALA A 334 -10.16 -32.73 9.51
C ALA A 334 -8.64 -32.70 9.28
N GLN A 335 -8.19 -32.12 8.17
CA GLN A 335 -6.78 -31.92 7.84
C GLN A 335 -6.05 -31.03 8.87
N ILE A 336 -6.66 -29.90 9.22
CA ILE A 336 -6.15 -28.96 10.24
C ILE A 336 -6.11 -29.63 11.61
N GLU A 337 -7.20 -30.31 11.99
CA GLU A 337 -7.27 -31.03 13.26
C GLU A 337 -6.21 -32.14 13.34
N ASN A 338 -5.99 -32.90 12.27
CA ASN A 338 -4.97 -33.94 12.19
C ASN A 338 -3.55 -33.38 12.38
N ILE A 339 -3.23 -32.21 11.80
CA ILE A 339 -1.94 -31.56 11.99
C ILE A 339 -1.75 -31.16 13.46
N LEU A 340 -2.76 -30.52 14.07
CA LEU A 340 -2.72 -30.11 15.48
C LEU A 340 -2.60 -31.33 16.40
N ARG A 341 -3.35 -32.39 16.14
CA ARG A 341 -3.34 -33.65 16.90
C ARG A 341 -1.97 -34.33 16.84
N ARG A 342 -1.38 -34.48 15.65
CA ARG A 342 -0.05 -35.10 15.48
C ARG A 342 1.07 -34.33 16.18
N ASN A 343 0.89 -33.03 16.39
CA ASN A 343 1.88 -32.16 17.00
C ASN A 343 1.49 -31.72 18.42
N SER A 344 0.40 -32.25 19.01
CA SER A 344 -0.20 -31.71 20.23
C SER A 344 0.77 -31.70 21.40
N GLU A 345 1.47 -32.81 21.66
CA GLU A 345 2.44 -32.90 22.77
C GLU A 345 3.58 -31.88 22.63
N ARG A 346 4.09 -31.71 21.40
CA ARG A 346 5.18 -30.77 21.11
C ARG A 346 4.70 -29.32 21.22
N LEU A 347 3.50 -29.04 20.72
CA LEU A 347 2.88 -27.72 20.79
C LEU A 347 2.58 -27.30 22.23
N VAL A 348 2.06 -28.21 23.06
CA VAL A 348 1.78 -27.92 24.48
C VAL A 348 3.07 -27.60 25.22
N LYS A 349 4.11 -28.42 25.07
CA LYS A 349 5.43 -28.16 25.67
C LYS A 349 6.00 -26.82 25.21
N PHE A 350 5.95 -26.55 23.90
CA PHE A 350 6.44 -25.31 23.31
C PHE A 350 5.69 -24.08 23.85
N LEU A 351 4.35 -24.11 23.84
CA LEU A 351 3.51 -22.98 24.26
C LEU A 351 3.56 -22.71 25.77
N ALA A 352 3.81 -23.73 26.59
CA ALA A 352 3.98 -23.55 28.04
C ALA A 352 5.19 -22.64 28.39
N GLU A 353 6.24 -22.69 27.58
CA GLU A 353 7.46 -21.87 27.74
C GLU A 353 7.45 -20.61 26.86
N PHE A 354 6.45 -20.46 25.98
CA PHE A 354 6.40 -19.41 24.99
C PHE A 354 6.12 -18.03 25.62
N HIS A 355 7.10 -17.14 25.52
CA HIS A 355 6.99 -15.73 25.93
C HIS A 355 6.48 -15.50 27.37
N ASN A 356 6.94 -16.29 28.34
CA ASN A 356 6.60 -16.10 29.76
C ASN A 356 7.17 -14.82 30.37
N ASP A 357 8.07 -14.13 29.65
CA ASP A 357 8.64 -12.84 30.00
C ASP A 357 7.72 -11.64 29.68
N LYS A 358 6.57 -11.88 29.04
CA LYS A 358 5.59 -10.84 28.70
C LYS A 358 4.61 -10.61 29.85
N ASP A 359 4.60 -9.40 30.39
CA ASP A 359 3.61 -8.92 31.36
C ASP A 359 2.37 -8.36 30.64
N ASP A 360 1.66 -9.25 29.92
CA ASP A 360 0.46 -8.94 29.15
C ASP A 360 -0.60 -9.98 29.50
N GLU A 361 -1.53 -9.59 30.38
CA GLU A 361 -2.59 -10.48 30.89
C GLU A 361 -3.44 -11.08 29.75
N GLN A 362 -3.78 -10.26 28.74
CA GLN A 362 -4.56 -10.73 27.60
C GLN A 362 -3.81 -11.83 26.84
N PHE A 363 -2.51 -11.65 26.60
CA PHE A 363 -1.70 -12.66 25.95
C PHE A 363 -1.61 -13.95 26.78
N VAL A 364 -1.45 -13.84 28.11
CA VAL A 364 -1.41 -15.01 29.01
C VAL A 364 -2.71 -15.80 28.91
N ASP A 365 -3.86 -15.12 28.97
CA ASP A 365 -5.18 -15.76 28.86
C ASP A 365 -5.39 -16.42 27.49
N GLU A 366 -5.04 -15.72 26.40
CA GLU A 366 -5.12 -16.27 25.04
C GLU A 366 -4.23 -17.51 24.88
N LYS A 367 -3.03 -17.50 25.48
CA LYS A 367 -2.10 -18.64 25.46
C LYS A 367 -2.66 -19.83 26.24
N GLN A 368 -3.21 -19.60 27.43
CA GLN A 368 -3.84 -20.66 28.21
C GLN A 368 -5.05 -21.26 27.49
N TYR A 369 -5.87 -20.42 26.85
CA TYR A 369 -7.00 -20.88 26.05
C TYR A 369 -6.56 -21.77 24.87
N VAL A 370 -5.52 -21.35 24.14
CA VAL A 370 -4.94 -22.15 23.04
C VAL A 370 -4.37 -23.48 23.55
N LEU A 371 -3.65 -23.48 24.68
CA LEU A 371 -3.12 -24.69 25.32
C LEU A 371 -4.22 -25.70 25.63
N GLN A 372 -5.30 -25.26 26.29
CA GLN A 372 -6.43 -26.13 26.66
C GLN A 372 -7.06 -26.81 25.44
N ILE A 373 -7.25 -26.07 24.33
CA ILE A 373 -7.82 -26.64 23.10
C ILE A 373 -6.89 -27.69 22.49
N ILE A 374 -5.58 -27.43 22.44
CA ILE A 374 -4.61 -28.36 21.84
C ILE A 374 -4.52 -29.64 22.68
N GLU A 375 -4.53 -29.54 24.01
CA GLU A 375 -4.56 -30.71 24.90
C GLU A 375 -5.81 -31.57 24.69
N ALA A 376 -6.98 -30.94 24.61
CA ALA A 376 -8.24 -31.64 24.34
C ALA A 376 -8.23 -32.35 22.97
N THR A 377 -7.66 -31.69 21.96
CA THR A 377 -7.48 -32.25 20.61
C THR A 377 -6.55 -33.48 20.63
N GLY A 378 -5.50 -33.47 21.46
CA GLY A 378 -4.60 -34.60 21.65
C GLY A 378 -5.22 -35.79 22.39
N LYS A 379 -5.98 -35.54 23.47
CA LYS A 379 -6.62 -36.59 24.28
C LYS A 379 -7.68 -37.40 23.53
N SER A 380 -8.32 -36.81 22.52
CA SER A 380 -9.26 -37.52 21.63
C SER A 380 -8.63 -38.68 20.84
N ALA A 381 -7.30 -38.79 20.80
CA ALA A 381 -6.59 -39.92 20.20
C ALA A 381 -6.50 -41.17 21.10
N VAL A 382 -6.51 -40.99 22.43
CA VAL A 382 -6.26 -42.10 23.39
C VAL A 382 -7.51 -42.96 23.61
N ASN A 383 -8.70 -42.37 23.52
CA ASN A 383 -9.97 -43.10 23.73
C ASN A 383 -10.49 -43.83 22.48
N GLY A 384 -9.86 -43.65 21.31
CA GLY A 384 -10.30 -44.27 20.04
C GLY A 384 -9.64 -45.59 19.66
N VAL A 385 -8.66 -46.08 20.45
CA VAL A 385 -7.86 -47.28 20.11
C VAL A 385 -7.95 -48.39 21.17
N GLY A 386 -8.84 -48.26 22.17
CA GLY A 386 -8.87 -49.15 23.35
C GLY A 386 -10.16 -49.94 23.57
N GLY A 387 -10.82 -50.46 22.53
CA GLY A 387 -12.12 -51.14 22.68
C GLY A 387 -12.31 -52.34 21.77
N GLY A 388 -11.38 -53.30 21.78
CA GLY A 388 -11.46 -54.47 20.92
C GLY A 388 -10.69 -55.68 21.46
N ALA A 389 -11.08 -56.19 22.63
CA ALA A 389 -10.94 -57.60 23.04
C ALA A 389 -11.35 -57.72 24.51
N GLY A 390 -12.52 -58.30 24.78
CA GLY A 390 -13.01 -58.49 26.15
C GLY A 390 -14.27 -59.32 26.21
N ALA A 391 -14.10 -60.64 26.03
CA ALA A 391 -14.91 -61.73 26.57
C ALA A 391 -16.44 -61.53 26.64
N GLY A 392 -17.14 -62.08 25.65
CA GLY A 392 -18.55 -62.45 25.79
C GLY A 392 -18.67 -63.68 26.71
N GLY A 393 -19.19 -63.49 27.91
CA GLY A 393 -19.51 -64.55 28.85
C GLY A 393 -20.63 -64.13 29.80
N GLY A 394 -21.77 -64.81 29.70
CA GLY A 394 -22.72 -64.97 30.81
C GLY A 394 -23.75 -63.86 31.01
N GLY A 395 -24.80 -63.85 30.19
CA GLY A 395 -26.08 -63.25 30.58
C GLY A 395 -26.82 -64.19 31.54
N ALA A 396 -27.02 -63.75 32.78
CA ALA A 396 -28.03 -64.28 33.68
C ALA A 396 -28.64 -63.13 34.50
N ALA A 397 -29.93 -63.28 34.74
CA ALA A 397 -30.93 -62.27 35.07
C ALA A 397 -30.82 -61.59 36.46
N ILE A 398 -31.86 -60.78 36.72
CA ILE A 398 -32.35 -60.19 37.99
C ILE A 398 -31.96 -58.70 38.09
N GLY A 399 -32.85 -57.73 38.22
CA GLY A 399 -34.26 -57.72 38.61
C GLY A 399 -34.47 -56.51 39.52
N ALA A 400 -35.36 -55.61 39.11
CA ALA A 400 -36.08 -54.59 39.88
C ALA A 400 -35.52 -54.15 41.26
N LYS A 401 -35.11 -52.88 41.36
CA LYS A 401 -35.93 -51.82 41.97
C LYS A 401 -35.35 -50.44 41.69
#